data_AF-A0A3D3PL75-F1
#
_entry.id   AF-A0A3D3PL75-F1
#
_cell.length_a   1.000
_cell.length_b   1.000
_cell.length_c   1.000
_cell.angle_alpha   90.00
_cell.angle_beta   90.00
_cell.angle_gamma   90.00
#
_symmetry.space_group_name_H-M   'P 1'
#
loop_
_entity.id
_entity.type
_entity.pdbx_description
1 polymer ?
#
loop_
_entity_poly.entity_id
_entity_poly.type
_entity_poly.pdbx_seq_one_letter_code
_entity_poly.pdbx_strand_id
1 'polypeptide(L)' 'PSRKDPEEMQGRSENNRVVNFAGGPNAARLVGQLVDVTISESFGYSLRGEL' A
#
# COMPACT_ATOMS: atom_id res chain seq x y z
N PRO A 1 -5.37 4.70 -6.72
CA PRO A 1 -4.28 4.74 -7.73
C PRO A 1 -3.28 5.86 -7.43
N SER A 2 -2.01 5.51 -7.22
CA SER A 2 -0.93 6.49 -7.06
C SER A 2 -0.81 7.36 -8.31
N ARG A 3 -0.50 8.65 -8.12
CA ARG A 3 -0.34 9.61 -9.22
C ARG A 3 0.93 9.38 -10.04
N LYS A 4 1.89 8.61 -9.48
CA LYS A 4 3.16 8.26 -10.13
C LYS A 4 3.09 6.92 -10.85
N ASP A 5 2.33 5.96 -10.33
CA ASP A 5 2.15 4.65 -10.96
C ASP A 5 0.71 4.15 -10.74
N PRO A 6 -0.08 3.93 -11.80
CA PRO A 6 -1.47 3.49 -11.67
C PRO A 6 -1.62 2.14 -10.96
N GLU A 7 -0.57 1.32 -11.01
CA GLU A 7 -0.53 -0.04 -10.44
C GLU A 7 -0.16 -0.06 -8.94
N GLU A 8 0.45 1.02 -8.43
CA GLU A 8 0.75 1.16 -7.01
C GLU A 8 -0.44 1.77 -6.24
N MET A 9 -0.77 1.11 -5.14
CA MET A 9 -1.75 1.54 -4.16
C MET A 9 -1.04 2.01 -2.90
N GLN A 10 -1.68 2.94 -2.17
CA GLN A 10 -1.20 3.38 -0.88
C GLN A 10 -2.27 3.16 0.19
N GLY A 11 -1.82 2.70 1.37
CA GLY A 11 -2.62 2.55 2.57
C GLY A 11 -1.94 3.22 3.77
N ARG A 12 -2.63 3.20 4.90
CA ARG A 12 -2.08 3.61 6.20
C ARG A 12 -2.04 2.40 7.12
N SER A 13 -0.91 2.16 7.76
CA SER A 13 -0.76 1.13 8.79
C SER A 13 -1.22 1.65 10.17
N GLU A 14 -1.27 0.76 11.16
CA GLU A 14 -1.69 1.07 12.54
C GLU A 14 -0.84 2.17 13.21
N ASN A 15 0.46 2.23 12.89
CA ASN A 15 1.37 3.28 13.35
C ASN A 15 1.28 4.57 12.52
N ASN A 16 0.22 4.72 11.71
CA ASN A 16 -0.07 5.86 10.84
C ASN A 16 1.02 6.14 9.76
N ARG A 17 1.89 5.19 9.47
CA ARG A 17 2.85 5.29 8.36
C ARG A 17 2.16 4.99 7.02
N VAL A 18 2.65 5.61 5.95
CA VAL A 18 2.19 5.34 4.59
C VAL A 18 2.82 4.04 4.10
N VAL A 19 2.02 3.10 3.62
CA VAL A 19 2.48 1.85 3.01
C VAL A 19 2.13 1.88 1.52
N ASN A 20 3.12 1.73 0.65
CA ASN A 20 2.91 1.57 -0.79
C ASN A 20 3.04 0.08 -1.13
N PHE A 21 2.12 -0.44 -1.94
CA PHE A 21 2.08 -1.83 -2.33
C PHE A 21 1.42 -2.00 -3.70
N ALA A 22 1.73 -3.09 -4.40
CA ALA A 22 1.06 -3.45 -5.64
C ALA A 22 -0.36 -3.94 -5.32
N GLY A 23 -1.39 -3.22 -5.80
CA GLY A 23 -2.79 -3.57 -5.51
C GLY A 23 -3.33 -4.76 -6.32
N GLY A 24 -2.55 -5.25 -7.28
CA GLY A 24 -2.93 -6.33 -8.19
C GLY A 24 -4.15 -6.00 -9.07
N PRO A 25 -4.70 -7.00 -9.79
CA PRO A 25 -5.79 -6.80 -10.75
C PRO A 25 -7.11 -6.30 -10.12
N ASN A 26 -7.26 -6.44 -8.80
CA ASN A 26 -8.46 -6.04 -8.06
C ASN A 26 -8.23 -4.87 -7.10
N ALA A 27 -7.20 -4.05 -7.34
CA ALA A 27 -6.80 -2.92 -6.50
C ALA A 27 -7.96 -2.00 -6.08
N ALA A 28 -8.92 -1.75 -6.97
CA ALA A 28 -10.07 -0.90 -6.69
C ALA A 28 -10.93 -1.39 -5.51
N ARG A 29 -10.97 -2.71 -5.24
CA ARG A 29 -11.75 -3.30 -4.15
C ARG A 29 -11.09 -3.14 -2.78
N LEU A 30 -9.81 -2.78 -2.73
CA LEU A 30 -9.04 -2.63 -1.50
C LEU A 30 -9.28 -1.29 -0.81
N VAL A 31 -9.86 -0.30 -1.51
CA VAL A 31 -10.12 1.03 -0.96
C VAL A 31 -11.16 0.92 0.17
N GLY A 32 -10.80 1.39 1.36
CA GLY A 32 -11.68 1.36 2.54
C GLY A 32 -11.73 0.03 3.27
N GLN A 33 -10.91 -0.95 2.87
CA GLN A 33 -10.77 -2.23 3.56
C GLN A 33 -9.54 -2.23 4.47
N LEU A 34 -9.59 -3.05 5.52
CA LEU A 34 -8.39 -3.47 6.24
C LEU A 34 -7.81 -4.66 5.49
N VAL A 35 -6.51 -4.61 5.19
CA VAL A 35 -5.83 -5.64 4.39
C VAL A 35 -4.50 -5.96 5.05
N ASP A 36 -4.18 -7.25 5.12
CA ASP A 36 -2.88 -7.72 5.57
C ASP A 36 -1.84 -7.45 4.49
N VAL A 37 -0.78 -6.72 4.83
CA VAL A 37 0.31 -6.38 3.92
C VAL A 37 1.63 -6.80 4.57
N THR A 38 2.44 -7.56 3.86
CA THR A 38 3.78 -7.92 4.32
C THR A 38 4.74 -6.80 3.96
N ILE A 39 5.41 -6.21 4.94
CA ILE A 39 6.38 -5.13 4.72
C ILE A 39 7.69 -5.72 4.20
N SER A 40 8.10 -5.34 3.00
CA SER A 40 9.35 -5.76 2.37
C SER A 40 10.48 -4.76 2.62
N GLU A 41 10.19 -3.45 2.60
CA GLU A 41 11.20 -2.41 2.80
C GLU A 41 10.67 -1.25 3.66
N SER A 42 11.56 -0.63 4.43
CA SER A 42 11.24 0.56 5.24
C SER A 42 12.07 1.76 4.82
N PHE A 43 11.40 2.80 4.35
CA PHE A 43 11.97 4.12 4.07
C PHE A 43 11.69 5.09 5.23
N GLY A 44 12.38 6.23 5.25
CA GLY A 44 12.28 7.19 6.35
C GLY A 44 10.84 7.67 6.64
N TYR A 45 10.03 7.87 5.60
CA TYR A 45 8.64 8.34 5.75
C TYR A 45 7.58 7.30 5.32
N SER A 46 7.95 6.34 4.47
CA SER A 46 7.03 5.34 3.91
C SER A 46 7.54 3.93 4.12
N LEU A 47 6.63 2.98 3.99
CA LEU A 47 6.89 1.56 3.92
C LEU A 47 6.57 1.08 2.51
N ARG A 48 7.27 0.04 2.07
CA ARG A 48 6.89 -0.75 0.91
C ARG A 48 6.46 -2.13 1.38
N GLY A 49 5.39 -2.64 0.79
CA GLY A 49 4.90 -3.96 1.10
C GLY A 49 4.27 -4.64 -0.11
N GLU A 50 3.95 -5.90 0.11
CA GLU A 50 3.35 -6.80 -0.86
C GLU A 50 2.10 -7.44 -0.24
N LEU A 51 1.10 -7.67 -1.09
CA LEU A 51 -0.15 -8.38 -0.77
C LEU A 51 -0.02 -9.87 -1.05
#